data_AF-A0A3P1WLC2-F1
#
_entry.id   AF-A0A3P1WLC2-F1
#
_cell.length_a   1.000
_cell.length_b   1.000
_cell.length_c   1.000
_cell.angle_alpha   90.00
_cell.angle_beta   90.00
_cell.angle_gamma   90.00
#
_symmetry.space_group_name_H-M   'P 1'
#
loop_
_entity.id
_entity.type
_entity.pdbx_description
1 polymer ?
#
loop_
_entity_poly.entity_id
_entity_poly.type
_entity_poly.pdbx_seq_one_letter_code
_entity_poly.pdbx_strand_id
1 'polypeptide(L)' 'MLSIFAQVLRVIARYGANAVKWVYANRVRVMGWIRDGLAVDAIVSRIKQALGIK' A
#
# COMPACT_ATOMS: atom_id res chain seq x y z
N MET A 1 -8.50 16.55 -1.11
CA MET A 1 -8.24 15.42 -0.19
C MET A 1 -7.55 14.31 -0.99
N LEU A 2 -6.40 13.78 -0.56
CA LEU A 2 -5.73 12.70 -1.29
C LEU A 2 -6.46 11.38 -1.05
N SER A 3 -6.64 10.57 -2.10
CA SER A 3 -7.23 9.23 -1.95
C SER A 3 -6.38 8.37 -1.01
N ILE A 4 -7.01 7.45 -0.28
CA ILE A 4 -6.32 6.50 0.61
C ILE A 4 -5.22 5.77 -0.17
N PHE A 5 -5.48 5.40 -1.42
CA PHE A 5 -4.49 4.77 -2.29
C PHE A 5 -3.27 5.66 -2.56
N ALA A 6 -3.46 6.96 -2.83
CA ALA A 6 -2.35 7.89 -3.03
C ALA A 6 -1.53 8.08 -1.74
N GLN A 7 -2.19 8.04 -0.57
CA GLN A 7 -1.50 8.09 0.73
C GLN A 7 -0.65 6.83 0.96
N VAL A 8 -1.20 5.63 0.67
CA VAL A 8 -0.45 4.36 0.72
C VAL A 8 0.76 4.43 -0.21
N LEU A 9 0.59 4.86 -1.46
CA LEU A 9 1.69 4.99 -2.42
C LEU A 9 2.79 5.94 -1.93
N ARG A 10 2.43 7.09 -1.35
CA ARG A 10 3.38 8.05 -0.81
C ARG A 10 4.23 7.44 0.30
N VAL A 11 3.63 6.65 1.19
CA VAL A 11 4.36 5.97 2.28
C VAL A 11 5.24 4.87 1.71
N ILE A 12 4.70 4.03 0.82
CA ILE A 12 5.41 2.89 0.24
C ILE A 12 6.58 3.32 -0.66
N ALA A 13 6.47 4.46 -1.33
CA ALA A 13 7.53 5.01 -2.19
C ALA A 13 8.86 5.22 -1.45
N ARG A 14 8.83 5.42 -0.13
CA ARG A 14 10.04 5.52 0.70
C ARG A 14 10.87 4.23 0.74
N TYR A 15 10.25 3.08 0.43
CA TYR A 15 10.90 1.77 0.36
C TYR A 15 11.36 1.39 -1.06
N GLY A 16 11.25 2.32 -2.02
CA GLY A 16 11.80 2.18 -3.36
C GLY A 16 10.79 1.74 -4.43
N ALA A 17 11.24 1.76 -5.68
CA ALA A 17 10.40 1.54 -6.86
C ALA A 17 9.78 0.14 -6.91
N ASN A 18 10.44 -0.89 -6.38
CA ASN A 18 9.92 -2.25 -6.34
C ASN A 18 8.68 -2.36 -5.45
N ALA A 19 8.66 -1.64 -4.32
CA ALA A 19 7.52 -1.64 -3.41
C ALA A 19 6.30 -0.95 -4.07
N VAL A 20 6.54 0.15 -4.77
CA VAL A 20 5.51 0.83 -5.57
C VAL A 20 4.98 -0.08 -6.68
N LYS A 21 5.88 -0.74 -7.43
CA LYS A 21 5.50 -1.70 -8.49
C LYS A 21 4.64 -2.83 -7.95
N TRP A 22 4.96 -3.34 -6.76
CA TRP A 22 4.16 -4.37 -6.10
C TRP A 22 2.73 -3.87 -5.80
N VAL A 23 2.58 -2.63 -5.31
CA VAL A 23 1.26 -2.04 -5.03
C VAL A 23 0.43 -1.90 -6.30
N TYR A 24 1.03 -1.48 -7.41
CA TYR A 24 0.34 -1.43 -8.70
C TYR A 24 -0.04 -2.82 -9.22
N ALA A 25 0.87 -3.80 -9.13
CA ALA A 25 0.61 -5.18 -9.51
C ALA A 25 -0.53 -5.82 -8.70
N ASN A 26 -0.68 -5.42 -7.43
CA ASN A 26 -1.70 -5.92 -6.51
C ASN A 26 -2.83 -4.91 -6.27
N ARG A 27 -3.08 -3.98 -7.22
CA ARG A 27 -4.04 -2.87 -7.07
C ARG A 27 -5.42 -3.32 -6.59
N VAL A 28 -5.96 -4.40 -7.16
CA VAL A 28 -7.31 -4.90 -6.80
C VAL A 28 -7.36 -5.29 -5.32
N ARG A 29 -6.31 -5.96 -4.82
CA ARG A 29 -6.18 -6.36 -3.43
C ARG A 29 -6.11 -5.15 -2.48
N VAL A 30 -5.28 -4.17 -2.83
CA VAL A 30 -5.12 -2.94 -2.04
C VAL A 30 -6.42 -2.14 -2.02
N MET A 31 -7.11 -2.02 -3.17
CA MET A 31 -8.44 -1.39 -3.24
C MET A 31 -9.49 -2.15 -2.44
N GLY A 32 -9.39 -3.49 -2.37
CA GLY A 32 -10.22 -4.31 -1.48
C GLY A 32 -10.06 -3.89 -0.02
N TRP A 33 -8.83 -3.79 0.48
CA TRP A 33 -8.58 -3.32 1.85
C TRP A 33 -9.09 -1.90 2.10
N ILE A 34 -8.96 -1.00 1.12
CA ILE A 34 -9.50 0.35 1.21
C ILE A 34 -11.04 0.31 1.31
N ARG A 35 -11.69 -0.54 0.51
CA ARG A 35 -13.14 -0.73 0.53
C ARG A 35 -13.63 -1.33 1.85
N ASP A 36 -12.83 -2.22 2.44
CA ASP A 36 -13.08 -2.83 3.75
C ASP A 36 -12.84 -1.84 4.92
N GLY A 37 -12.45 -0.60 4.63
CA GLY A 37 -12.27 0.46 5.62
C GLY A 37 -10.94 0.39 6.38
N LEU A 38 -9.95 -0.35 5.89
CA LEU A 38 -8.64 -0.39 6.54
C LEU A 38 -7.96 0.98 6.46
N ALA A 39 -7.36 1.37 7.58
CA ALA A 39 -6.54 2.56 7.66
C ALA A 39 -5.23 2.42 6.86
N VAL A 40 -4.64 3.56 6.48
CA VAL A 40 -3.44 3.63 5.62
C VAL A 40 -2.26 2.87 6.24
N ASP A 41 -2.05 3.01 7.54
CA ASP A 41 -1.00 2.34 8.32
C ASP A 41 -1.17 0.82 8.34
N ALA A 42 -2.40 0.32 8.51
CA ALA A 42 -2.70 -1.11 8.44
C ALA A 42 -2.42 -1.68 7.05
N ILE A 43 -2.77 -0.95 5.98
CA ILE A 43 -2.48 -1.34 4.60
C ILE A 43 -0.97 -1.35 4.35
N VAL A 44 -0.25 -0.31 4.76
CA VAL A 44 1.22 -0.22 4.63
C VAL A 44 1.90 -1.37 5.37
N SER A 45 1.45 -1.71 6.58
CA SER A 45 1.99 -2.83 7.36
C SER A 45 1.85 -4.16 6.62
N ARG A 46 0.68 -4.44 6.02
CA ARG A 46 0.46 -5.64 5.19
C ARG A 46 1.37 -5.66 3.96
N ILE A 47 1.57 -4.52 3.30
CA ILE A 47 2.47 -4.42 2.15
C ILE A 47 3.92 -4.69 2.57
N LYS A 48 4.37 -4.11 3.68
CA LYS A 48 5.71 -4.36 4.24
C LYS A 48 5.92 -5.83 4.55
N GLN A 49 4.95 -6.49 5.18
CA GLN A 49 4.98 -7.93 5.47
C GLN A 49 5.07 -8.76 4.19
N ALA A 50 4.28 -8.44 3.16
CA ALA A 50 4.32 -9.14 1.87
C ALA A 50 5.65 -8.98 1.12
N LEU A 51 6.36 -7.88 1.36
CA LEU A 51 7.65 -7.56 0.73
C LEU A 51 8.86 -7.92 1.60
N GLY A 52 8.66 -8.39 2.85
CA GLY A 52 9.74 -8.64 3.79
C GLY A 52 10.49 -7.38 4.26
N ILE A 53 9.85 -6.21 4.19
CA ILE A 53 10.42 -4.92 4.60
C ILE A 53 10.27 -4.79 6.13
N LYS A 54 11.39 -4.65 6.85
CA LYS A 54 11.41 -4.43 8.31
C LYS A 54 11.02 -2.99 8.66
#